data_AF-A0A7L4NN57-F1
#
_entry.id   AF-A0A7L4NN57-F1
#
_cell.length_a   1.000
_cell.length_b   1.000
_cell.length_c   1.000
_cell.angle_alpha   90.00
_cell.angle_beta   90.00
_cell.angle_gamma   90.00
#
_symmetry.space_group_name_H-M   'P 1'
#
loop_
_entity.id
_entity.type
_entity.pdbx_description
1 polymer ?
#
loop_
_entity_poly.entity_id
_entity_poly.type
_entity_poly.pdbx_seq_one_letter_code
_entity_poly.pdbx_strand_id
1 'polypeptide(L)' 'LQAVLEIISNKTTNAIDLSTRQSQQMCTAILQHHMVLDYLLMEEGGVCGKL' A
#
# COMPACT_ATOMS: atom_id res chain seq x y z
N LEU A 1 20.24 11.71 -28.24
CA LEU A 1 20.34 11.66 -26.76
C LEU A 1 19.02 12.08 -26.10
N GLN A 2 18.43 13.23 -26.46
CA GLN A 2 17.17 13.75 -25.89
C GLN A 2 16.01 12.74 -25.88
N ALA A 3 15.73 12.10 -27.02
CA ALA A 3 14.62 11.13 -27.13
C ALA A 3 14.80 9.90 -26.20
N VAL A 4 16.03 9.46 -25.98
CA VAL A 4 16.32 8.33 -25.08
C VAL A 4 16.05 8.73 -23.62
N LEU A 5 16.45 9.95 -23.24
CA LEU A 5 16.16 10.49 -21.90
C LEU A 5 14.66 10.65 -21.66
N GLU A 6 13.91 11.11 -22.66
CA GLU A 6 12.47 11.26 -22.58
C GLU A 6 11.76 9.90 -22.41
N ILE A 7 12.17 8.88 -23.16
CA ILE A 7 11.64 7.52 -23.02
C ILE A 7 11.92 6.96 -21.62
N ILE A 8 13.15 7.10 -21.12
CA ILE A 8 13.51 6.62 -19.78
C ILE A 8 12.71 7.36 -18.71
N SER A 9 12.63 8.69 -18.79
CA SER A 9 11.88 9.51 -17.83
C SER A 9 10.39 9.14 -17.79
N ASN A 10 9.77 8.96 -18.95
CA ASN A 10 8.36 8.57 -19.04
C ASN A 10 8.13 7.17 -18.46
N LYS A 11 8.96 6.18 -18.82
CA LYS A 11 8.86 4.82 -18.27
C LYS A 11 9.06 4.79 -16.76
N THR A 12 10.04 5.54 -16.24
CA THR A 12 10.29 5.64 -14.80
C THR A 12 9.10 6.28 -14.09
N THR A 13 8.54 7.36 -14.65
CA THR A 13 7.36 8.03 -14.07
C THR A 13 6.16 7.07 -14.00
N ASN A 14 5.90 6.32 -15.07
CA ASN A 14 4.80 5.35 -15.09
C ASN A 14 5.01 4.20 -14.10
N ALA A 15 6.25 3.73 -13.95
CA ALA A 15 6.58 2.69 -12.97
C ALA A 15 6.40 3.19 -11.53
N ILE A 16 6.77 4.44 -11.25
CA ILE A 16 6.53 5.08 -9.95
C ILE A 16 5.03 5.21 -9.67
N ASP A 17 4.25 5.73 -10.62
CA ASP A 17 2.80 5.89 -10.46
C ASP A 17 2.10 4.53 -10.21
N LEU A 18 2.48 3.49 -10.96
CA LEU A 18 1.97 2.14 -10.73
C LEU A 18 2.33 1.62 -9.33
N SER A 19 3.59 1.78 -8.92
CA SER A 19 4.07 1.35 -7.59
C SER A 19 3.36 2.09 -6.46
N THR A 20 3.15 3.41 -6.60
CA THR A 20 2.41 4.23 -5.64
C THR A 20 0.97 3.74 -5.49
N ARG A 21 0.27 3.45 -6.61
CA ARG A 21 -1.09 2.92 -6.57
C ARG A 21 -1.16 1.55 -5.91
N GLN A 22 -0.22 0.65 -6.22
CA GLN A 22 -0.15 -0.68 -5.59
C GLN A 22 0.12 -0.56 -4.09
N SER A 23 1.06 0.29 -3.69
CA SER A 23 1.36 0.56 -2.28
C SER A 23 0.14 1.10 -1.53
N GLN A 24 -0.59 2.04 -2.11
CA GLN A 24 -1.85 2.54 -1.54
C GLN A 24 -2.89 1.44 -1.38
N GLN A 25 -3.10 0.61 -2.40
CA GLN A 25 -4.04 -0.51 -2.33
C GLN A 25 -3.66 -1.51 -1.22
N MET A 26 -2.38 -1.84 -1.10
CA MET A 26 -1.88 -2.71 -0.03
C MET A 26 -2.12 -2.10 1.35
N CYS A 27 -1.77 -0.82 1.54
CA CYS A 27 -2.02 -0.12 2.79
C CYS A 27 -3.51 -0.11 3.15
N THR A 28 -4.40 0.18 2.19
CA THR A 28 -5.85 0.13 2.41
C THR A 28 -6.31 -1.27 2.83
N ALA A 29 -5.86 -2.32 2.14
CA ALA A 29 -6.22 -3.70 2.48
C ALA A 29 -5.72 -4.11 3.87
N ILE A 30 -4.49 -3.73 4.23
CA ILE A 30 -3.92 -3.98 5.57
C ILE A 30 -4.76 -3.29 6.64
N LEU A 31 -5.10 -2.02 6.46
CA LEU A 31 -5.90 -1.26 7.42
C LEU A 31 -7.32 -1.83 7.56
N GLN A 32 -7.94 -2.24 6.45
CA GLN A 32 -9.25 -2.91 6.48
C GLN A 32 -9.19 -4.22 7.26
N HIS A 33 -8.17 -5.06 7.02
CA HIS A 33 -7.99 -6.29 7.79
C HIS A 33 -7.73 -6.01 9.27
N HIS A 34 -6.93 -4.99 9.59
CA HIS A 34 -6.66 -4.61 10.98
C HIS A 34 -7.95 -4.21 11.70
N MET A 35 -8.81 -3.41 11.07
CA MET A 35 -10.12 -3.04 11.64
C MET A 35 -11.01 -4.25 11.89
N VAL A 36 -11.09 -5.17 10.93
CA VAL A 36 -11.89 -6.40 11.08
C VAL A 36 -11.34 -7.27 12.21
N LEU A 37 -10.02 -7.41 12.29
CA LEU A 37 -9.38 -8.19 13.36
C LEU A 37 -9.55 -7.53 14.73
N ASP A 38 -9.43 -6.20 14.83
CA ASP A 38 -9.67 -5.47 16.08
C ASP A 38 -11.09 -5.67 16.59
N TYR A 39 -12.07 -5.66 15.68
CA TYR A 39 -13.45 -5.99 16.04
C TYR A 39 -13.60 -7.43 16.52
N LEU A 40 -13.00 -8.39 15.81
CA LEU A 40 -13.07 -9.80 16.18
C LEU A 40 -12.34 -10.13 17.49
N LEU A 41 -11.31 -9.35 17.84
CA LEU A 41 -10.49 -9.53 19.02
C LEU A 41 -10.84 -8.53 20.14
N MET A 42 -12.02 -7.91 20.09
CA MET A 42 -12.38 -6.82 20.99
C MET A 42 -12.31 -7.23 22.46
N GLU A 43 -12.69 -8.47 22.80
CA GLU A 43 -12.65 -8.98 24.19
C GLU A 43 -11.21 -9.26 24.67
N GLU A 44 -10.30 -9.50 23.72
CA GLU A 44 -8.88 -9.72 23.91
C GLU A 44 -8.05 -8.42 23.82
N GLY A 45 -8.71 -7.25 23.76
CA GLY A 45 -8.04 -5.95 23.66
C GLY A 45 -7.62 -5.55 22.24
N GLY A 46 -8.18 -6.19 21.22
CA GLY A 46 -7.89 -5.97 19.81
C GLY A 46 -6.60 -6.65 19.34
N VAL A 47 -6.17 -6.33 18.12
CA VAL A 47 -4.92 -6.87 17.54
C VAL A 47 -3.71 -6.51 18.40
N CYS A 48 -3.68 -5.31 19.00
CA CYS A 48 -2.59 -4.85 19.85
C CYS A 48 -2.66 -5.36 21.31
N GLY A 49 -3.84 -5.76 21.79
CA GLY A 49 -4.04 -6.29 23.15
C GLY A 49 -3.84 -7.80 23.26
N LYS A 50 -3.81 -8.51 22.12
CA LYS A 50 -3.56 -9.96 22.04
C LYS A 50 -2.07 -10.35 22.18
N LEU A 51 -1.14 -9.39 22.21
CA LEU A 51 0.29 -9.61 22.48
C LEU A 51 0.53 -9.90 23.97
#